data_AF-A0A1G8ICL0-F1
#
_entry.id   AF-A0A1G8ICL0-F1
#
_cell.length_a   1.000
_cell.length_b   1.000
_cell.length_c   1.000
_cell.angle_alpha   90.00
_cell.angle_beta   90.00
_cell.angle_gamma   90.00
#
_symmetry.space_group_name_H-M   'P 1'
#
loop_
_entity.id
_entity.type
_entity.pdbx_description
1 polymer ?
#
loop_
_entity_poly.entity_id
_entity_poly.type
_entity_poly.pdbx_seq_one_letter_code
_entity_poly.pdbx_strand_id
1 'polypeptide(L)'
;MSLKKLDYLTREQIQIIHDLKSARNANRILNNMDEYLCSFRHGLEKVYYLNKLGRERVGCKVVRKRTTNVQHFLLRNQLYIMVGCPSSWKNEMRLKTKEAQLVCDAKFDYKNVPRFVEVDCSQSMQKNERKIEKYRTFAKYTNFSLIWVTELESRKPRLERLCNGLSFDIYTAKQIK
;
A
#
# COMPACT_ATOMS: atom_id res chain seq x y z
N MET A 1 -7.16 5.81 13.23
CA MET A 1 -6.01 6.68 12.92
C MET A 1 -5.29 6.20 11.67
N SER A 2 -5.38 6.94 10.56
CA SER A 2 -4.90 6.48 9.23
C SER A 2 -3.38 6.45 9.09
N LEU A 3 -2.66 7.50 9.52
CA LEU A 3 -1.19 7.56 9.42
C LEU A 3 -0.48 6.50 10.26
N LYS A 4 -1.06 6.11 11.41
CA LYS A 4 -0.59 4.95 12.18
C LYS A 4 -0.71 3.64 11.40
N LYS A 5 -1.76 3.50 10.59
CA LYS A 5 -2.07 2.30 9.81
C LYS A 5 -1.30 2.25 8.49
N LEU A 6 -1.08 3.40 7.85
CA LEU A 6 -0.66 3.49 6.45
C LEU A 6 0.72 4.12 6.24
N ASP A 7 1.40 4.52 7.32
CA ASP A 7 2.76 5.08 7.33
C ASP A 7 2.88 6.50 6.74
N TYR A 8 2.62 6.64 5.44
CA TYR A 8 2.73 7.88 4.68
C TYR A 8 1.45 8.13 3.89
N LEU A 9 0.92 9.34 3.91
CA LEU A 9 -0.23 9.70 3.09
C LEU A 9 -0.04 11.08 2.46
N THR A 10 -0.53 11.24 1.24
CA THR A 10 -0.67 12.57 0.65
C THR A 10 -1.85 13.31 1.29
N ARG A 11 -1.89 14.65 1.17
CA ARG A 11 -3.05 15.46 1.57
C ARG A 11 -4.37 14.93 0.97
N GLU A 12 -4.33 14.51 -0.29
CA GLU A 12 -5.51 13.99 -1.00
C GLU A 12 -5.96 12.66 -0.42
N GLN A 13 -5.03 11.72 -0.19
CA GLN A 13 -5.36 10.45 0.46
C GLN A 13 -5.95 10.65 1.86
N ILE A 14 -5.41 11.59 2.65
CA ILE A 14 -5.98 11.94 3.96
C ILE A 14 -7.38 12.53 3.80
N GLN A 15 -7.59 13.41 2.82
CA GLN A 15 -8.91 14.00 2.55
C GLN A 15 -9.94 12.92 2.24
N ILE A 16 -9.61 11.95 1.39
CA ILE A 16 -10.53 10.88 0.98
C ILE A 16 -10.82 9.95 2.17
N ILE A 17 -9.78 9.48 2.86
CA ILE A 17 -9.93 8.53 3.97
C ILE A 17 -10.79 9.08 5.11
N HIS A 18 -10.68 10.39 5.39
CA HIS A 18 -11.41 11.05 6.48
C HIS A 18 -12.60 11.90 6.02
N ASP A 19 -12.97 11.80 4.75
CA ASP A 19 -14.11 12.53 4.16
C ASP A 19 -14.08 14.05 4.47
N LEU A 20 -12.90 14.67 4.36
CA LEU A 20 -12.69 16.08 4.75
C LEU A 20 -13.33 17.10 3.80
N LYS A 21 -14.06 16.61 2.79
CA LYS A 21 -14.81 17.34 1.76
C LYS A 21 -13.98 18.20 0.80
N SER A 22 -13.11 19.08 1.29
CA SER A 22 -12.32 20.00 0.46
C SER A 22 -10.83 20.01 0.80
N ALA A 23 -10.02 20.39 -0.19
CA ALA A 23 -8.58 20.56 -0.01
C ALA A 23 -8.25 21.64 1.03
N ARG A 24 -9.03 22.74 1.08
CA ARG A 24 -8.87 23.81 2.07
C ARG A 24 -9.09 23.30 3.49
N ASN A 25 -10.15 22.52 3.71
CA ASN A 25 -10.42 21.96 5.02
C ASN A 25 -9.35 20.94 5.44
N ALA A 26 -8.93 20.08 4.51
CA ALA A 26 -7.83 19.14 4.75
C ALA A 26 -6.53 19.86 5.16
N ASN A 27 -6.15 20.93 4.46
CA ASN A 27 -4.97 21.72 4.80
C ASN A 27 -5.09 22.39 6.18
N ARG A 28 -6.27 22.96 6.50
CA ARG A 28 -6.50 23.56 7.83
C ARG A 28 -6.30 22.54 8.95
N ILE A 29 -6.88 21.34 8.80
CA ILE A 29 -6.73 20.26 9.79
C ILE A 29 -5.27 19.82 9.90
N LEU A 30 -4.59 19.62 8.77
CA LEU A 30 -3.19 19.19 8.76
C LEU A 30 -2.24 20.22 9.37
N ASN A 31 -2.53 21.52 9.18
CA ASN A 31 -1.78 22.60 9.81
C ASN A 31 -2.01 22.63 11.33
N ASN A 32 -3.25 22.42 11.79
CA ASN A 32 -3.54 22.32 13.22
C ASN A 32 -2.92 21.08 13.90
N MET A 33 -2.41 20.13 13.12
CA MET A 33 -1.76 18.92 13.60
C MET A 33 -0.24 18.93 13.37
N ASP A 34 0.35 20.07 12.99
CA ASP A 34 1.77 20.19 12.64
C ASP A 34 2.71 19.73 13.76
N GLU A 35 2.35 20.00 15.03
CA GLU A 35 3.06 19.51 16.22
C GLU A 35 3.23 17.98 16.23
N TYR A 36 2.30 17.24 15.63
CA TYR A 36 2.27 15.77 15.61
C TYR A 36 2.74 15.16 14.27
N LEU A 37 2.91 15.99 13.24
CA LEU A 37 3.13 15.55 11.88
C LEU A 37 4.44 16.10 11.31
N CYS A 38 5.21 15.25 10.65
CA CYS A 38 6.23 15.71 9.71
C CYS A 38 5.70 15.63 8.29
N SER A 39 6.25 16.46 7.40
CA SER A 39 5.90 16.44 5.99
C SER A 39 7.08 16.75 5.07
N PHE A 40 7.00 16.30 3.82
CA PHE A 40 7.96 16.64 2.76
C PHE A 40 7.25 16.65 1.41
N ARG A 41 7.88 17.27 0.40
CA ARG A 41 7.37 17.25 -0.98
C ARG A 41 7.82 16.00 -1.71
N HIS A 42 6.91 15.40 -2.47
CA HIS A 42 7.15 14.31 -3.41
C HIS A 42 6.44 14.66 -4.72
N GLY A 43 7.21 15.10 -5.72
CA GLY A 43 6.65 15.76 -6.90
C GLY A 43 5.86 17.03 -6.51
N LEU A 44 4.60 17.10 -6.96
CA LEU A 44 3.69 18.20 -6.66
C LEU A 44 2.96 18.05 -5.33
N GLU A 45 3.02 16.86 -4.71
CA GLU A 45 2.24 16.53 -3.52
C GLU A 45 3.03 16.74 -2.23
N LYS A 46 2.32 17.04 -1.13
CA LYS A 46 2.85 17.05 0.23
C LYS A 46 2.47 15.75 0.92
N VAL A 47 3.48 15.02 1.36
CA VAL A 47 3.35 13.73 2.06
C VAL A 47 3.52 13.95 3.55
N TYR A 48 2.65 13.33 4.35
CA TYR A 48 2.62 13.42 5.80
C TYR A 48 2.92 12.08 6.46
N TYR A 49 3.57 12.12 7.63
CA TYR A 49 3.83 10.97 8.49
C TYR A 49 3.91 11.43 9.96
N LEU A 50 3.73 10.50 10.90
CA LEU A 50 3.78 10.82 12.33
C LEU A 50 5.23 11.12 12.77
N ASN A 51 5.41 12.22 13.50
CA ASN A 51 6.66 12.52 14.19
C ASN A 51 6.70 11.81 15.57
N LYS A 52 7.71 12.09 16.40
CA LYS A 52 7.83 11.47 17.74
C LYS A 52 6.58 11.71 18.60
N LEU A 53 6.15 12.96 18.75
CA LEU A 53 4.97 13.34 19.55
C LEU A 53 3.70 12.70 18.99
N GLY A 54 3.50 12.75 17.67
CA GLY A 54 2.33 12.15 17.02
C GLY A 54 2.26 10.64 17.22
N ARG A 55 3.41 9.95 17.20
CA ARG A 55 3.47 8.51 17.49
C ARG A 55 3.14 8.20 18.95
N GLU A 56 3.71 8.94 19.89
CA GLU A 56 3.44 8.76 21.32
C GLU A 56 1.96 8.96 21.62
N ARG A 57 1.36 10.03 21.07
CA ARG A 57 -0.06 10.37 21.23
C ARG A 57 -1.02 9.24 20.81
N VAL A 58 -0.66 8.46 19.80
CA VAL A 58 -1.50 7.38 19.25
C VAL A 58 -0.99 5.97 19.54
N GLY A 59 0.06 5.85 20.37
CA GLY A 59 0.72 4.57 20.65
C GLY A 59 1.23 3.86 19.39
N CYS A 60 1.87 4.59 18.47
CA CYS A 60 2.50 4.04 17.27
C CYS A 60 3.98 3.72 17.52
N LYS A 61 4.36 2.44 17.44
CA LYS A 61 5.74 2.00 17.59
C LYS A 61 6.59 2.22 16.34
N VAL A 62 5.96 2.29 15.16
CA VAL A 62 6.65 2.39 13.87
C VAL A 62 7.20 3.80 13.68
N VAL A 63 8.53 3.92 13.60
CA VAL A 63 9.20 5.20 13.32
C VAL A 63 9.33 5.38 11.80
N ARG A 64 8.81 6.50 11.29
CA ARG A 64 8.95 6.90 9.89
C ARG A 64 9.79 8.16 9.76
N LYS A 65 10.45 8.30 8.61
CA LYS A 65 11.31 9.43 8.23
C LYS A 65 11.11 9.68 6.74
N ARG A 66 11.58 10.81 6.20
CA ARG A 66 11.63 10.99 4.74
C ARG A 66 12.37 9.82 4.08
N THR A 67 11.82 9.27 3.00
CA THR A 67 12.38 8.13 2.27
C THR A 67 12.24 8.32 0.76
N THR A 68 13.20 7.82 -0.01
CA THR A 68 13.16 7.81 -1.48
C THR A 68 12.13 6.82 -2.03
N ASN A 69 11.82 5.76 -1.27
CA ASN A 69 10.85 4.73 -1.64
C ASN A 69 9.40 5.09 -1.23
N VAL A 70 9.10 6.37 -0.99
CA VAL A 70 7.77 6.79 -0.51
C VAL A 70 6.66 6.39 -1.49
N GLN A 71 6.96 6.39 -2.79
CA GLN A 71 6.01 6.04 -3.85
C GLN A 71 5.41 4.64 -3.66
N HIS A 72 6.19 3.68 -3.17
CA HIS A 72 5.73 2.34 -2.82
C HIS A 72 4.58 2.36 -1.80
N PHE A 73 4.74 3.17 -0.75
CA PHE A 73 3.72 3.33 0.28
C PHE A 73 2.50 4.06 -0.27
N LEU A 74 2.70 5.11 -1.07
CA LEU A 74 1.60 5.91 -1.62
C LEU A 74 0.73 5.08 -2.56
N LEU A 75 1.31 4.26 -3.44
CA LEU A 75 0.55 3.37 -4.33
C LEU A 75 -0.18 2.27 -3.55
N ARG A 76 0.47 1.65 -2.56
CA ARG A 76 -0.19 0.69 -1.66
C ARG A 76 -1.40 1.31 -0.97
N ASN A 77 -1.25 2.54 -0.47
CA ASN A 77 -2.30 3.24 0.26
C ASN A 77 -3.39 3.79 -0.67
N GLN A 78 -3.05 4.08 -1.92
CA GLN A 78 -4.02 4.41 -2.95
C GLN A 78 -4.90 3.19 -3.26
N LEU A 79 -4.31 2.00 -3.36
CA LEU A 79 -5.09 0.77 -3.49
C LEU A 79 -6.01 0.55 -2.28
N TYR A 80 -5.52 0.78 -1.05
CA TYR A 80 -6.34 0.71 0.17
C TYR A 80 -7.61 1.59 0.06
N ILE A 81 -7.48 2.79 -0.48
CA ILE A 81 -8.61 3.70 -0.72
C ILE A 81 -9.54 3.13 -1.80
N MET A 82 -8.99 2.74 -2.95
CA MET A 82 -9.75 2.19 -4.08
C MET A 82 -10.60 0.98 -3.68
N VAL A 83 -10.07 0.10 -2.82
CA VAL A 83 -10.79 -1.09 -2.35
C VAL A 83 -11.74 -0.81 -1.17
N GLY A 84 -12.04 0.46 -0.87
CA GLY A 84 -13.03 0.85 0.13
C GLY A 84 -12.53 0.83 1.57
N CYS A 85 -11.24 1.09 1.80
CA CYS A 85 -10.64 1.22 3.13
C CYS A 85 -10.86 0.01 4.08
N PRO A 86 -10.68 -1.25 3.65
CA PRO A 86 -11.12 -2.43 4.41
C PRO A 86 -10.54 -2.48 5.83
N SER A 87 -11.40 -2.84 6.80
CA SER A 87 -11.03 -2.91 8.21
C SER A 87 -9.93 -3.94 8.47
N SER A 88 -9.99 -5.08 7.78
CA SER A 88 -9.04 -6.20 7.82
C SER A 88 -7.66 -5.89 7.22
N TRP A 89 -7.46 -4.70 6.64
CA TRP A 89 -6.20 -4.34 6.00
C TRP A 89 -5.02 -4.36 6.98
N LYS A 90 -3.97 -5.09 6.61
CA LYS A 90 -2.70 -5.19 7.33
C LYS A 90 -1.54 -4.98 6.37
N ASN A 91 -0.60 -4.11 6.71
CA ASN A 91 0.61 -3.88 5.93
C ASN A 91 1.66 -4.96 6.22
N GLU A 92 2.55 -5.20 5.25
CA GLU A 92 3.77 -6.01 5.41
C GLU A 92 3.50 -7.36 6.10
N MET A 93 2.62 -8.17 5.50
CA MET A 93 2.20 -9.42 6.09
C MET A 93 3.12 -10.56 5.70
N ARG A 94 3.76 -11.17 6.71
CA ARG A 94 4.55 -12.39 6.57
C ARG A 94 3.62 -13.59 6.45
N LEU A 95 3.71 -14.27 5.31
CA LEU A 95 2.94 -15.46 4.97
C LEU A 95 3.89 -16.67 5.01
N LYS A 96 3.43 -17.78 5.60
CA LYS A 96 4.21 -19.02 5.72
C LYS A 96 3.33 -20.23 5.39
N THR A 97 3.83 -21.11 4.53
CA THR A 97 3.33 -22.47 4.32
C THR A 97 4.42 -23.46 4.73
N LYS A 98 4.19 -24.76 4.49
CA LYS A 98 5.19 -25.80 4.71
C LYS A 98 6.46 -25.60 3.85
N GLU A 99 6.31 -25.08 2.64
CA GLU A 99 7.39 -25.03 1.64
C GLU A 99 7.85 -23.62 1.27
N ALA A 100 7.07 -22.59 1.62
CA ALA A 100 7.39 -21.22 1.21
C ALA A 100 7.12 -20.21 2.32
N GLN A 101 7.95 -19.17 2.32
CA GLN A 101 7.74 -17.98 3.11
C GLN A 101 7.90 -16.75 2.21
N LEU A 102 6.96 -15.82 2.32
CA LEU A 102 7.02 -14.55 1.63
C LEU A 102 6.42 -13.43 2.49
N VAL A 103 6.71 -12.18 2.12
CA VAL A 103 6.10 -11.00 2.74
C VAL A 103 5.39 -10.24 1.64
N CYS A 104 4.07 -10.08 1.78
CA CYS A 104 3.27 -9.26 0.88
C CYS A 104 3.19 -7.83 1.41
N ASP A 105 3.04 -6.85 0.51
CA ASP A 105 3.03 -5.43 0.87
C ASP A 105 1.80 -5.07 1.71
N ALA A 106 0.68 -5.73 1.43
CA ALA A 106 -0.49 -5.74 2.29
C ALA A 106 -1.33 -7.01 2.13
N LYS A 107 -2.23 -7.22 3.09
CA LYS A 107 -3.28 -8.22 3.04
C LYS A 107 -4.59 -7.60 3.50
N PHE A 108 -5.70 -7.97 2.87
CA PHE A 108 -7.04 -7.78 3.42
C PHE A 108 -7.93 -8.96 3.01
N ASP A 109 -9.12 -9.08 3.61
CA ASP A 109 -10.05 -10.14 3.28
C ASP A 109 -11.22 -9.53 2.48
N TYR A 110 -11.65 -10.19 1.41
CA TYR A 110 -12.77 -9.77 0.58
C TYR A 110 -13.62 -10.98 0.22
N LYS A 111 -14.91 -10.95 0.59
CA LYS A 111 -15.84 -12.09 0.41
C LYS A 111 -15.25 -13.41 0.93
N ASN A 112 -14.65 -13.38 2.12
CA ASN A 112 -13.98 -14.52 2.79
C ASN A 112 -12.76 -15.11 2.04
N VAL A 113 -12.27 -14.44 0.99
CA VAL A 113 -11.04 -14.82 0.30
C VAL A 113 -9.96 -13.80 0.65
N PRO A 114 -8.79 -14.23 1.15
CA PRO A 114 -7.69 -13.32 1.40
C PRO A 114 -7.16 -12.75 0.08
N ARG A 115 -6.97 -11.43 0.05
CA ARG A 115 -6.32 -10.69 -1.01
C ARG A 115 -4.91 -10.32 -0.57
N PHE A 116 -3.91 -10.77 -1.33
CA PHE A 116 -2.51 -10.39 -1.11
C PHE A 116 -2.14 -9.30 -2.10
N VAL A 117 -1.48 -8.25 -1.62
CA VAL A 117 -1.15 -7.06 -2.40
C VAL A 117 0.36 -7.00 -2.61
N GLU A 118 0.74 -6.67 -3.84
CA GLU A 118 2.10 -6.36 -4.25
C GLU A 118 2.14 -5.02 -4.97
N VAL A 119 3.14 -4.20 -4.67
CA VAL A 119 3.38 -2.91 -5.30
C VAL A 119 4.76 -2.89 -5.94
N ASP A 120 4.80 -2.55 -7.22
CA ASP A 120 5.99 -2.47 -8.04
C ASP A 120 6.19 -1.03 -8.56
N CYS A 121 7.12 -0.31 -7.95
CA CYS A 121 7.57 1.00 -8.43
C CYS A 121 8.87 0.87 -9.24
N SER A 122 9.95 0.49 -8.56
CA SER A 122 11.32 0.54 -9.09
C SER A 122 12.02 -0.82 -9.11
N GLN A 123 11.35 -1.91 -8.70
CA GLN A 123 11.97 -3.22 -8.66
C GLN A 123 12.27 -3.73 -10.08
N SER A 124 13.24 -4.64 -10.22
CA SER A 124 13.48 -5.29 -11.51
C SER A 124 12.42 -6.35 -11.77
N MET A 125 12.04 -6.55 -13.04
CA MET A 125 11.06 -7.59 -13.40
C MET A 125 11.50 -9.00 -12.96
N GLN A 126 12.80 -9.28 -12.90
CA GLN A 126 13.32 -10.56 -12.40
C GLN A 126 12.98 -10.78 -10.91
N LYS A 127 12.95 -9.72 -10.09
CA LYS A 127 12.51 -9.82 -8.69
C LYS A 127 11.02 -10.10 -8.61
N ASN A 128 10.24 -9.43 -9.45
CA ASN A 128 8.78 -9.63 -9.53
C ASN A 128 8.46 -11.06 -9.95
N GLU A 129 9.11 -11.57 -10.98
CA GLU A 129 9.00 -12.95 -11.46
C GLU A 129 9.31 -13.98 -10.37
N ARG A 130 10.43 -13.84 -9.66
CA ARG A 130 10.76 -14.70 -8.50
C ARG A 130 9.71 -14.62 -7.39
N LYS A 131 9.07 -13.47 -7.19
CA LYS A 131 8.02 -13.30 -6.19
C LYS A 131 6.71 -13.99 -6.62
N ILE A 132 6.36 -13.88 -7.90
CA ILE A 132 5.20 -14.57 -8.49
C ILE A 132 5.38 -16.09 -8.41
N GLU A 133 6.56 -16.62 -8.69
CA GLU A 133 6.84 -18.05 -8.53
C GLU A 133 6.64 -18.53 -7.08
N LYS A 134 7.01 -17.71 -6.08
CA LYS A 134 6.71 -18.03 -4.69
C LYS A 134 5.20 -18.06 -4.41
N TYR A 135 4.43 -17.15 -5.02
CA TYR A 135 2.97 -17.17 -4.93
C TYR A 135 2.37 -18.42 -5.58
N ARG A 136 2.92 -18.92 -6.69
CA ARG A 136 2.51 -20.20 -7.28
C ARG A 136 2.70 -21.36 -6.33
N THR A 137 3.84 -21.45 -5.66
CA THR A 137 4.05 -22.46 -4.60
C THR A 137 3.05 -22.27 -3.47
N PHE A 138 2.76 -21.02 -3.09
CA PHE A 138 1.80 -20.72 -2.03
C PHE A 138 0.36 -21.15 -2.39
N ALA A 139 -0.05 -20.99 -3.65
CA ALA A 139 -1.38 -21.32 -4.15
C ALA A 139 -1.72 -22.82 -4.08
N LYS A 140 -0.70 -23.69 -3.98
CA LYS A 140 -0.88 -25.13 -3.76
C LYS A 140 -1.45 -25.46 -2.37
N TYR A 141 -1.28 -24.57 -1.39
CA TYR A 141 -1.62 -24.81 0.01
C TYR A 141 -2.78 -23.96 0.53
N THR A 142 -3.12 -22.87 -0.16
CA THR A 142 -4.16 -21.94 0.29
C THR A 142 -4.81 -21.24 -0.89
N ASN A 143 -6.11 -21.04 -0.79
CA ASN A 143 -6.84 -20.17 -1.72
C ASN A 143 -6.60 -18.69 -1.36
N PHE A 144 -6.31 -17.88 -2.36
CA PHE A 144 -6.17 -16.42 -2.25
C PHE A 144 -6.31 -15.80 -3.64
N SER A 145 -6.44 -14.48 -3.68
CA SER A 145 -6.29 -13.71 -4.91
C SER A 145 -5.19 -12.67 -4.77
N LEU A 146 -4.37 -12.53 -5.81
CA LEU A 146 -3.21 -11.65 -5.87
C LEU A 146 -3.58 -10.33 -6.55
N ILE A 147 -3.41 -9.20 -5.87
CA ILE A 147 -3.53 -7.88 -6.48
C ILE A 147 -2.12 -7.33 -6.69
N TRP A 148 -1.79 -7.02 -7.93
CA TRP A 148 -0.52 -6.40 -8.28
C TRP A 148 -0.74 -4.97 -8.76
N VAL A 149 -0.02 -4.02 -8.16
CA VAL A 149 -0.02 -2.61 -8.59
C VAL A 149 1.32 -2.30 -9.21
N THR A 150 1.34 -1.79 -10.43
CA THR A 150 2.55 -1.32 -11.10
C THR A 150 2.47 0.17 -11.37
N GLU A 151 3.57 0.89 -11.16
CA GLU A 151 3.67 2.28 -11.58
C GLU A 151 3.81 2.41 -13.10
N LEU A 152 4.49 1.44 -13.74
CA LEU A 152 4.75 1.44 -15.17
C LEU A 152 3.69 0.64 -15.93
N GLU A 153 2.95 1.31 -16.81
CA GLU A 153 1.94 0.72 -17.70
C GLU A 153 2.51 -0.42 -18.56
N SER A 154 3.73 -0.23 -19.08
CA SER A 154 4.41 -1.21 -19.94
C SER A 154 4.70 -2.55 -19.25
N ARG A 155 4.67 -2.61 -17.91
CA ARG A 155 4.88 -3.85 -17.16
C ARG A 155 3.63 -4.70 -17.06
N LYS A 156 2.44 -4.11 -17.19
CA LYS A 156 1.16 -4.80 -16.98
C LYS A 156 1.02 -6.06 -17.85
N PRO A 157 1.24 -6.03 -19.18
CA PRO A 157 1.13 -7.24 -20.00
C PRO A 157 2.12 -8.34 -19.63
N ARG A 158 3.31 -7.97 -19.11
CA ARG A 158 4.29 -8.95 -18.64
C ARG A 158 3.86 -9.56 -17.31
N LEU A 159 3.37 -8.75 -16.37
CA LEU A 159 2.87 -9.24 -15.09
C LEU A 159 1.64 -10.14 -15.29
N GLU A 160 0.73 -9.81 -16.20
CA GLU A 160 -0.44 -10.64 -16.52
C GLU A 160 -0.03 -12.01 -17.04
N ARG A 161 0.94 -12.07 -17.97
CA ARG A 161 1.51 -13.34 -18.44
C ARG A 161 2.16 -14.13 -17.31
N LEU A 162 2.94 -13.47 -16.46
CA LEU A 162 3.62 -14.11 -15.33
C LEU A 162 2.64 -14.62 -14.26
N CYS A 163 1.50 -13.97 -14.06
CA CYS A 163 0.49 -14.38 -13.08
C CYS A 163 -0.51 -15.43 -13.62
N ASN A 164 -0.47 -15.76 -14.91
CA ASN A 164 -1.39 -16.73 -15.52
C ASN A 164 -1.42 -18.06 -14.74
N GLY A 165 -2.62 -18.56 -14.38
CA GLY A 165 -2.80 -19.73 -13.53
C GLY A 165 -2.93 -19.42 -12.03
N LEU A 166 -2.85 -18.15 -11.63
CA LEU A 166 -3.29 -17.67 -10.32
C LEU A 166 -4.63 -16.94 -10.45
N SER A 167 -5.35 -16.79 -9.34
CA SER A 167 -6.40 -15.76 -9.26
C SER A 167 -5.73 -14.41 -9.03
N PHE A 168 -5.85 -13.47 -9.97
CA PHE A 168 -5.16 -12.19 -9.87
C PHE A 168 -5.93 -11.00 -10.47
N ASP A 169 -5.59 -9.80 -10.01
CA ASP A 169 -5.96 -8.52 -10.59
C ASP A 169 -4.70 -7.66 -10.74
N ILE A 170 -4.50 -7.01 -11.89
CA ILE A 170 -3.37 -6.11 -12.12
C ILE A 170 -3.85 -4.70 -12.42
N TYR A 171 -3.44 -3.78 -11.57
CA TYR A 171 -3.75 -2.37 -11.70
C TYR A 171 -2.49 -1.56 -11.97
N THR A 172 -2.67 -0.47 -12.71
CA THR A 172 -1.62 0.55 -12.83
C THR A 172 -1.88 1.70 -11.89
N ALA A 173 -0.86 2.52 -11.63
CA ALA A 173 -1.01 3.72 -10.81
C ALA A 173 -2.12 4.66 -11.33
N LYS A 174 -2.42 4.67 -12.63
CA LYS A 174 -3.51 5.46 -13.21
C LYS A 174 -4.89 4.86 -12.90
N GLN A 175 -5.00 3.54 -12.87
CA GLN A 175 -6.28 2.85 -12.67
C GLN A 175 -6.77 2.88 -11.22
N ILE A 176 -5.88 3.10 -10.26
CA ILE A 176 -6.23 3.14 -8.83
C ILE A 176 -6.42 4.56 -8.27
N LYS A 177 -6.18 5.59 -9.09
CA LYS A 177 -6.35 6.99 -8.71
C LYS A 177 -7.78 7.45 -8.91
#